data_AF-A0A3S1EII2-F1
#
_entry.id   AF-A0A3S1EII2-F1
#
_cell.length_a   1.000
_cell.length_b   1.000
_cell.length_c   1.000
_cell.angle_alpha   90.00
_cell.angle_beta   90.00
_cell.angle_gamma   90.00
#
_symmetry.space_group_name_H-M   'P 1'
#
loop_
_entity.id
_entity.type
_entity.pdbx_description
1 polymer ?
#
loop_
_entity_poly.entity_id
_entity_poly.type
_entity_poly.pdbx_seq_one_letter_code
_entity_poly.pdbx_strand_id
1 'polypeptide(L)' 'MRAFVVAVFAFLYLPIALVVLFSFNAGHHASEFTGFSVQWYGKALSNPFLV' A
#
# COMPACT_ATOMS: atom_id res chain seq x y z
N MET A 1 29.58 -6.52 -2.05
CA MET A 1 29.04 -5.18 -1.74
C MET A 1 27.73 -4.87 -2.47
N ARG A 2 27.64 -4.99 -3.80
CA ARG A 2 26.40 -4.66 -4.57
C ARG A 2 25.15 -5.44 -4.11
N ALA A 3 25.27 -6.75 -3.90
CA ALA A 3 24.15 -7.57 -3.41
C ALA A 3 23.67 -7.15 -2.00
N PHE A 4 24.58 -6.71 -1.13
CA PHE A 4 24.23 -6.21 0.20
C PHE A 4 23.43 -4.90 0.11
N VAL A 5 23.85 -3.98 -0.75
CA VAL A 5 23.11 -2.73 -1.01
C VAL A 5 21.71 -3.05 -1.54
N VAL A 6 21.58 -3.97 -2.49
CA VAL A 6 20.28 -4.41 -3.02
C VAL A 6 19.42 -5.02 -1.92
N ALA A 7 19.98 -5.87 -1.05
CA ALA A 7 19.23 -6.48 0.06
C ALA A 7 18.73 -5.43 1.07
N VAL A 8 19.55 -4.42 1.39
CA VAL A 8 19.14 -3.30 2.26
C VAL A 8 17.99 -2.53 1.62
N PHE A 9 18.09 -2.15 0.34
CA PHE A 9 17.00 -1.47 -0.36
C PHE A 9 15.75 -2.35 -0.44
N ALA A 10 15.88 -3.63 -0.77
CA ALA A 10 14.74 -4.55 -0.79
C ALA A 10 14.06 -4.62 0.59
N PHE A 11 14.83 -4.76 1.66
CA PHE A 11 14.28 -4.79 3.02
C PHE A 11 13.54 -3.50 3.40
N LEU A 12 14.07 -2.34 3.03
CA LEU A 12 13.45 -1.04 3.31
C LEU A 12 12.16 -0.81 2.51
N TYR A 13 12.16 -1.18 1.23
CA TYR A 13 11.06 -0.85 0.31
C TYR A 13 9.98 -1.94 0.20
N LEU A 14 10.30 -3.20 0.49
CA LEU A 14 9.31 -4.30 0.48
C LEU A 14 8.09 -4.03 1.39
N PRO A 15 8.22 -3.61 2.67
CA PRO A 15 7.06 -3.34 3.51
C PRO A 15 6.23 -2.17 2.96
N ILE A 16 6.88 -1.13 2.43
CA ILE A 16 6.20 0.01 1.80
C ILE A 16 5.44 -0.46 0.57
N ALA A 17 6.05 -1.28 -0.28
CA ALA A 17 5.44 -1.84 -1.47
C ALA A 17 4.22 -2.71 -1.13
N LEU A 18 4.28 -3.49 -0.04
CA LEU A 18 3.13 -4.26 0.45
C LEU A 18 1.99 -3.33 0.88
N VAL A 19 2.27 -2.28 1.66
CA VAL A 19 1.24 -1.30 2.05
C VAL A 19 0.61 -0.63 0.83
N VAL A 20 1.43 -0.23 -0.15
CA VAL A 20 0.94 0.35 -1.42
C VAL A 20 0.08 -0.67 -2.17
N LEU A 21 0.52 -1.91 -2.31
CA LEU A 21 -0.23 -2.95 -3.00
C LEU A 21 -1.58 -3.21 -2.33
N PHE A 22 -1.61 -3.37 -1.00
CA PHE A 22 -2.83 -3.61 -0.25
C PHE A 22 -3.73 -2.36 -0.15
N SER A 23 -3.21 -1.15 -0.35
CA SER A 23 -4.03 0.07 -0.44
C SER A 23 -5.03 0.03 -1.61
N PHE A 24 -4.72 -0.76 -2.65
CA PHE A 24 -5.61 -0.98 -3.78
C PHE A 24 -6.63 -2.10 -3.54
N ASN A 25 -6.67 -2.71 -2.35
CA ASN A 25 -7.69 -3.71 -2.04
C ASN A 25 -9.06 -3.05 -1.90
N ALA A 26 -10.05 -3.51 -2.66
CA ALA A 26 -11.43 -3.07 -2.53
C ALA A 26 -12.06 -3.41 -1.17
N GLY A 27 -11.45 -4.34 -0.43
CA GLY A 27 -11.96 -4.86 0.83
C GLY A 27 -11.61 -3.98 2.01
N HIS A 28 -12.27 -4.26 3.14
CA HIS A 28 -12.01 -3.56 4.40
C HIS A 28 -10.85 -4.15 5.21
N HIS A 29 -10.37 -5.34 4.84
CA HIS A 29 -9.33 -6.07 5.57
C HIS A 29 -8.19 -6.45 4.62
N ALA A 30 -6.94 -6.18 5.02
CA ALA A 30 -5.76 -6.53 4.23
C ALA A 30 -5.52 -8.04 4.12
N SER A 31 -6.14 -8.85 4.98
CA SER A 31 -6.06 -10.32 4.96
C SER A 31 -6.85 -10.96 3.83
N GLU A 32 -7.76 -10.23 3.19
CA GLU A 32 -8.62 -10.75 2.12
C GLU A 32 -8.51 -9.84 0.90
N PHE A 33 -7.87 -10.32 -0.17
CA PHE A 33 -7.81 -9.56 -1.42
C PHE A 33 -9.12 -9.75 -2.20
N THR A 34 -9.98 -8.74 -2.15
CA THR A 34 -11.33 -8.79 -2.74
C THR A 34 -11.40 -8.20 -4.16
N GLY A 35 -10.33 -7.51 -4.60
CA GLY A 35 -10.22 -6.92 -5.92
C GLY A 35 -9.40 -5.64 -5.91
N PHE A 36 -9.05 -5.15 -7.09
CA PHE A 36 -8.34 -3.88 -7.26
C PHE A 36 -9.33 -2.70 -7.25
N SER A 37 -9.06 -1.65 -6.46
CA SER A 37 -9.88 -0.44 -6.38
C SER A 37 -9.07 0.78 -5.91
N VAL A 38 -9.46 1.96 -6.39
CA VAL A 38 -8.94 3.26 -5.93
C VAL A 38 -9.95 4.02 -5.07
N GLN A 39 -11.07 3.38 -4.70
CA GLN A 39 -12.20 4.02 -4.00
C GLN A 39 -11.81 4.70 -2.68
N TRP A 40 -10.83 4.13 -1.97
CA TRP A 40 -10.38 4.65 -0.67
C TRP A 40 -9.70 6.01 -0.80
N TYR A 41 -8.98 6.25 -1.89
CA TYR A 41 -8.39 7.55 -2.18
C TYR A 41 -9.47 8.61 -2.36
N GLY A 42 -10.51 8.31 -3.15
CA GLY A 42 -11.66 9.21 -3.32
C GLY A 42 -12.39 9.47 -2.01
N LYS A 43 -12.63 8.41 -1.21
CA LYS A 43 -13.27 8.52 0.09
C LYS A 43 -12.47 9.37 1.08
N ALA A 44 -11.14 9.23 1.08
CA ALA A 44 -10.24 10.03 1.90
C ALA A 44 -10.26 11.51 1.49
N LEU A 45 -10.19 11.80 0.20
CA LEU A 45 -10.25 13.18 -0.31
C LEU A 45 -11.62 13.83 -0.11
N SER A 46 -12.71 13.06 -0.06
CA SER A 46 -14.04 13.57 0.25
C SER A 46 -14.30 13.76 1.74
N ASN A 47 -13.36 13.38 2.61
CA ASN A 47 -13.54 13.47 4.05
C ASN A 47 -13.16 14.88 4.54
N PRO A 48 -14.12 15.69 5.05
CA PRO A 48 -13.86 17.06 5.50
C PRO A 48 -13.01 17.15 6.77
N PHE A 49 -12.68 16.02 7.42
CA PHE A 49 -11.70 15.98 8.50
C PHE A 49 -10.27 15.77 8.00
N LEU A 50 -10.10 15.29 6.76
CA LEU A 50 -8.78 15.07 6.13
C LEU A 50 -8.34 16.26 5.25
N VAL A 51 -9.27 17.12 4.83
CA VAL A 51 -9.04 18.28 3.96
C VAL A 51 -9.27 19.58 4.72
#